data_AF-D3EZL9-F1
#
_entry.id   AF-D3EZL9-F1
#
_cell.length_a   1.000
_cell.length_b   1.000
_cell.length_c   1.000
_cell.angle_alpha   90.00
_cell.angle_beta   90.00
_cell.angle_gamma   90.00
#
_symmetry.space_group_name_H-M   'P 1'
#
loop_
_entity.id
_entity.type
_entity.pdbx_description
1 polymer ?
#
loop_
_entity_poly.entity_id
_entity_poly.type
_entity_poly.pdbx_seq_one_letter_code
_entity_poly.pdbx_strand_id
1 'polypeptide(L)'
;MTDRARTHSRTLRARAGTVLAVAAAALLCGGAATAGAAERWPPGGTADGVRIAQRGGQSAIVFEQRASRLYRTIAGKRVTVVCVEKARSRSFMVTESSASTELVAPKTRQPQRISGLARGADYCRVWLPKRTVRRSGSRGTIGPRPVVAIATTERGTVHLDEEATAMTMDLVITVAGSIADDGGFASSARVVRFFDRAGRAAPIEVVALASPADTPPAGKVGYYRGGREHAAAVMLSTSDRRLFMELLPDDELRTNVLGYINGYGSEIE
;
A
#
# COMPACT_ATOMS: atom_id res chain seq x y z
N MET A 1 -50.64 -11.18 32.21
CA MET A 1 -51.38 -11.18 33.49
C MET A 1 -50.43 -10.67 34.57
N THR A 2 -50.22 -9.36 34.71
CA THR A 2 -50.99 -8.35 35.50
C THR A 2 -51.02 -8.62 37.00
N ASP A 3 -50.15 -7.94 37.74
CA ASP A 3 -50.36 -7.14 38.97
C ASP A 3 -48.96 -6.89 39.59
N ARG A 4 -48.58 -5.78 40.23
CA ARG A 4 -49.31 -4.72 40.90
C ARG A 4 -48.35 -3.55 41.17
N ALA A 5 -48.87 -2.34 41.10
CA ALA A 5 -48.21 -1.08 41.44
C ALA A 5 -48.05 -0.86 42.97
N ARG A 6 -47.04 -0.06 43.36
CA ARG A 6 -46.91 0.78 44.59
C ARG A 6 -45.70 1.69 44.36
N THR A 7 -45.78 2.93 43.89
CA THR A 7 -46.23 4.18 44.55
C THR A 7 -45.74 4.35 45.98
N HIS A 8 -44.64 5.10 46.15
CA HIS A 8 -44.34 5.84 47.38
C HIS A 8 -43.80 7.23 47.03
N SER A 9 -44.63 8.22 47.34
CA SER A 9 -44.36 9.65 47.30
C SER A 9 -43.78 10.11 48.62
N ARG A 10 -42.66 10.86 48.62
CA ARG A 10 -42.30 11.83 49.68
C ARG A 10 -41.55 13.03 49.09
N THR A 11 -42.32 14.11 48.91
CA THR A 11 -42.06 15.54 49.28
C THR A 11 -40.83 15.80 50.19
N LEU A 12 -40.12 16.93 50.21
CA LEU A 12 -40.24 18.31 49.70
C LEU A 12 -38.95 19.09 50.08
N ARG A 13 -38.80 20.31 49.56
CA ARG A 13 -37.94 21.47 49.96
C ARG A 13 -36.68 21.68 49.10
N ALA A 14 -36.72 22.52 48.08
CA ALA A 14 -36.74 24.00 48.08
C ALA A 14 -35.35 24.63 48.31
N ARG A 15 -34.86 25.35 47.30
CA ARG A 15 -34.67 26.82 47.34
C ARG A 15 -34.11 27.34 46.01
N ALA A 16 -34.86 28.26 45.43
CA ALA A 16 -34.41 29.19 44.41
C ALA A 16 -33.42 30.20 45.03
N GLY A 17 -32.48 30.69 44.21
CA GLY A 17 -31.54 31.74 44.59
C GLY A 17 -30.82 32.29 43.35
N THR A 18 -31.47 33.27 42.73
CA THR A 18 -31.00 34.12 41.63
C THR A 18 -29.89 35.07 42.10
N VAL A 19 -28.75 35.21 41.39
CA VAL A 19 -28.00 36.48 41.29
C VAL A 19 -27.29 36.59 39.94
N LEU A 20 -27.34 37.82 39.42
CA LEU A 20 -26.91 38.39 38.15
C LEU A 20 -25.40 38.37 37.82
N ALA A 21 -25.17 38.59 36.53
CA ALA A 21 -23.94 38.84 35.78
C ALA A 21 -23.05 39.99 36.26
N VAL A 22 -21.75 39.95 35.92
CA VAL A 22 -20.93 41.11 35.47
C VAL A 22 -19.83 40.63 34.50
N ALA A 23 -19.56 41.47 33.51
CA ALA A 23 -18.72 41.26 32.33
C ALA A 23 -17.22 41.61 32.52
N ALA A 24 -16.43 41.07 31.59
CA ALA A 24 -15.32 41.68 30.84
C ALA A 24 -14.08 42.31 31.52
N ALA A 25 -12.92 41.78 31.08
CA ALA A 25 -11.71 42.48 30.63
C ALA A 25 -10.70 43.03 31.66
N ALA A 26 -9.51 42.42 31.70
CA ALA A 26 -8.21 43.00 31.29
C ALA A 26 -7.08 41.99 31.64
N LEU A 27 -6.35 41.41 30.69
CA LEU A 27 -5.17 41.95 29.98
C LEU A 27 -3.90 42.06 30.85
N LEU A 28 -2.89 41.24 30.45
CA LEU A 28 -1.44 41.50 30.37
C LEU A 28 -0.51 40.56 31.18
N CYS A 29 0.62 40.28 30.51
CA CYS A 29 1.74 39.38 30.81
C CYS A 29 1.46 37.91 30.44
N GLY A 30 1.99 37.32 29.37
CA GLY A 30 3.20 37.61 28.61
C GLY A 30 3.96 36.28 28.46
N GLY A 31 4.11 35.78 27.23
CA GLY A 31 4.83 34.53 26.97
C GLY A 31 4.49 33.96 25.61
N ALA A 32 5.21 34.43 24.60
CA ALA A 32 5.12 33.96 23.23
C ALA A 32 5.26 32.43 23.14
N ALA A 33 4.18 31.77 22.78
CA ALA A 33 4.27 30.60 21.92
C ALA A 33 3.73 31.02 20.57
N THR A 34 4.62 31.47 19.68
CA THR A 34 4.44 31.19 18.27
C THR A 34 4.43 29.68 18.14
N ALA A 35 3.29 29.05 18.44
CA ALA A 35 2.96 27.76 17.90
C ALA A 35 2.89 28.03 16.40
N GLY A 36 4.05 27.87 15.75
CA GLY A 36 4.17 28.00 14.31
C GLY A 36 3.02 27.24 13.74
N ALA A 37 2.20 27.93 12.94
CA ALA A 37 1.23 27.30 12.09
C ALA A 37 1.97 26.12 11.47
N ALA A 38 1.61 24.90 11.89
CA ALA A 38 2.09 23.69 11.26
C ALA A 38 1.52 23.79 9.85
N GLU A 39 2.34 24.35 8.98
CA GLU A 39 2.03 24.71 7.61
C GLU A 39 1.35 23.52 6.99
N ARG A 40 0.06 23.64 6.65
CA ARG A 40 -0.73 22.52 6.16
C ARG A 40 -0.18 22.13 4.79
N TRP A 41 0.63 21.07 4.78
CA TRP A 41 1.07 20.38 3.59
C TRP A 41 -0.16 19.75 2.91
N PRO A 42 -0.46 20.06 1.64
CA PRO A 42 -1.54 19.43 0.88
C PRO A 42 -1.33 17.89 0.77
N PRO A 43 -2.38 17.10 0.48
CA PRO A 43 -2.31 15.65 0.52
C PRO A 43 -1.42 15.13 -0.62
N GLY A 44 -0.14 14.91 -0.32
CA GLY A 44 0.64 13.87 -0.96
C GLY A 44 0.11 12.52 -0.48
N GLY A 45 -0.04 11.56 -1.37
CA GLY A 45 -0.58 10.25 -1.04
C GLY A 45 0.09 9.68 0.20
N THR A 46 -0.71 9.23 1.16
CA THR A 46 -0.19 8.57 2.35
C THR A 46 -0.25 7.07 2.15
N ALA A 47 0.90 6.40 2.19
CA ALA A 47 0.96 4.95 2.23
C ALA A 47 1.53 4.52 3.58
N ASP A 48 0.77 3.75 4.37
CA ASP A 48 1.18 3.28 5.70
C ASP A 48 1.67 4.37 6.67
N GLY A 49 1.18 5.61 6.50
CA GLY A 49 1.63 6.78 7.26
C GLY A 49 2.97 7.35 6.83
N VAL A 50 3.40 7.07 5.61
CA VAL A 50 4.51 7.73 4.94
C VAL A 50 3.96 8.63 3.86
N ARG A 51 4.51 9.85 3.74
CA ARG A 51 4.12 10.81 2.71
C ARG A 51 5.34 11.51 2.11
N ILE A 52 5.18 12.01 0.90
CA ILE A 52 6.10 12.99 0.31
C ILE A 52 5.65 14.40 0.68
N ALA A 53 6.59 15.21 1.13
CA ALA A 53 6.39 16.58 1.55
C ALA A 53 7.19 17.49 0.61
N GLN A 54 6.56 18.46 -0.07
CA GLN A 54 7.23 19.39 -0.99
C GLN A 54 7.12 20.84 -0.51
N ARG A 55 8.24 21.58 -0.52
CA ARG A 55 8.28 23.01 -0.21
C ARG A 55 9.45 23.69 -0.92
N GLY A 56 9.19 24.76 -1.69
CA GLY A 56 10.24 25.59 -2.29
C GLY A 56 11.24 24.81 -3.17
N GLY A 57 10.76 23.81 -3.93
CA GLY A 57 11.60 22.95 -4.78
C GLY A 57 12.34 21.83 -4.02
N GLN A 58 12.24 21.77 -2.70
CA GLN A 58 12.75 20.68 -1.88
C GLN A 58 11.65 19.64 -1.66
N SER A 59 12.01 18.36 -1.71
CA SER A 59 11.13 17.27 -1.32
C SER A 59 11.74 16.48 -0.16
N ALA A 60 10.88 15.96 0.73
CA ALA A 60 11.29 15.10 1.81
C ALA A 60 10.29 13.96 2.01
N ILE A 61 10.79 12.79 2.41
CA ILE A 61 9.97 11.67 2.87
C ILE A 61 9.72 11.85 4.36
N VAL A 62 8.45 11.87 4.75
CA VAL A 62 8.02 12.03 6.14
C VAL A 62 7.32 10.77 6.60
N PHE A 63 7.87 10.15 7.64
CA PHE A 63 7.24 9.03 8.34
C PHE A 63 6.48 9.56 9.54
N GLU A 64 5.16 9.36 9.57
CA GLU A 64 4.29 9.78 10.65
C GLU A 64 4.40 8.85 11.86
N GLN A 65 3.75 9.21 12.97
CA GLN A 65 3.74 8.39 14.19
C GLN A 65 3.21 6.97 13.93
N ARG A 66 2.17 6.82 13.10
CA ARG A 66 1.62 5.50 12.72
C ARG A 66 2.62 4.62 11.94
N ALA A 67 3.56 5.24 11.21
CA ALA A 67 4.62 4.54 10.47
C ALA A 67 5.85 4.18 11.33
N SER A 68 5.78 4.31 12.67
CA SER A 68 6.93 4.05 13.57
C SER A 68 7.56 2.68 13.38
N ARG A 69 6.73 1.63 13.23
CA ARG A 69 7.21 0.25 13.06
C ARG A 69 7.97 0.10 11.76
N LEU A 70 7.43 0.67 10.68
CA LEU A 70 8.05 0.67 9.36
C LEU A 70 9.38 1.43 9.38
N TYR A 71 9.42 2.62 10.00
CA TYR A 71 10.63 3.43 10.12
C TYR A 71 11.78 2.69 10.83
N ARG A 72 11.48 1.95 11.91
CA ARG A 72 12.49 1.13 12.61
C ARG A 72 13.16 0.09 11.70
N THR A 73 12.51 -0.30 10.60
CA THR A 73 13.12 -1.24 9.65
C THR A 73 14.25 -0.60 8.83
N ILE A 74 14.25 0.73 8.68
CA ILE A 74 15.24 1.48 7.90
C ILE A 74 16.14 2.39 8.74
N ALA A 75 15.77 2.72 9.98
CA ALA A 75 16.53 3.65 10.83
C ALA A 75 18.03 3.29 10.90
N GLY A 76 18.89 4.26 10.57
CA GLY A 76 20.35 4.11 10.51
C GLY A 76 20.89 3.30 9.33
N LYS A 77 20.05 2.92 8.36
CA LYS A 77 20.45 2.13 7.18
C LYS A 77 20.49 2.99 5.94
N ARG A 78 21.30 2.58 4.97
CA ARG A 78 21.24 3.11 3.61
C ARG A 78 19.93 2.65 2.96
N VAL A 79 19.24 3.60 2.34
CA VAL A 79 18.04 3.37 1.54
C VAL A 79 18.22 4.01 0.18
N THR A 80 17.59 3.43 -0.82
CA THR A 80 17.48 3.99 -2.17
C THR A 80 16.07 4.51 -2.34
N VAL A 81 15.93 5.75 -2.78
CA VAL A 81 14.65 6.35 -3.14
C VAL A 81 14.62 6.49 -4.64
N VAL A 82 13.60 5.93 -5.28
CA VAL A 82 13.35 6.06 -6.73
C VAL A 82 12.03 6.78 -6.90
N CYS A 83 12.00 7.86 -7.66
CA CYS A 83 10.76 8.53 -8.04
C CYS A 83 10.57 8.39 -9.56
N VAL A 84 9.34 8.06 -9.96
CA VAL A 84 8.99 7.74 -11.34
C VAL A 84 7.90 8.68 -11.82
N GLU A 85 8.12 9.28 -12.96
CA GLU A 85 7.10 9.97 -13.75
C GLU A 85 6.68 9.04 -14.90
N LYS A 86 5.39 8.69 -14.94
CA LYS A 86 4.84 7.91 -16.03
C LYS A 86 4.52 8.85 -17.19
N ALA A 87 5.16 8.66 -18.35
CA ALA A 87 4.77 9.43 -19.52
C ALA A 87 3.28 9.23 -19.83
N ARG A 88 2.62 10.31 -20.23
CA ARG A 88 1.33 10.22 -20.91
C ARG A 88 1.58 9.57 -22.26
N SER A 89 1.33 8.27 -22.40
CA SER A 89 1.55 7.62 -23.69
C SER A 89 0.62 8.25 -24.74
N ARG A 90 1.23 8.79 -25.80
CA ARG A 90 0.57 9.05 -27.09
C ARG A 90 1.08 8.08 -28.17
N SER A 91 2.01 7.18 -27.81
CA SER A 91 2.69 6.25 -28.69
C SER A 91 2.83 4.89 -28.00
N PHE A 92 2.99 3.82 -28.79
CA PHE A 92 3.13 2.42 -28.33
C PHE A 92 4.34 2.14 -27.43
N MET A 93 5.23 3.12 -27.19
CA MET A 93 6.33 3.01 -26.23
C MET A 93 5.98 3.75 -24.94
N VAL A 94 5.91 3.02 -23.83
CA VAL A 94 5.82 3.62 -22.49
C VAL A 94 7.21 4.11 -22.13
N THR A 95 7.48 5.41 -22.28
CA THR A 95 8.69 6.02 -21.73
C THR A 95 8.44 6.36 -20.26
N GLU A 96 9.13 5.69 -19.36
CA GLU A 96 9.12 6.06 -17.95
C GLU A 96 10.39 6.84 -17.65
N SER A 97 10.27 8.01 -17.06
CA SER A 97 11.41 8.73 -16.52
C SER A 97 11.50 8.42 -15.02
N SER A 98 12.64 7.89 -14.61
CA SER A 98 12.95 7.67 -13.20
C SER A 98 14.15 8.49 -12.78
N ALA A 99 14.16 8.89 -11.52
CA ALA A 99 15.31 9.48 -10.87
C ALA A 99 15.49 8.82 -9.51
N SER A 100 16.74 8.57 -9.13
CA SER A 100 17.06 7.91 -7.86
C SER A 100 18.06 8.70 -7.02
N THR A 101 18.02 8.47 -5.71
CA THR A 101 19.05 8.92 -4.77
C THR A 101 19.25 7.90 -3.68
N GLU A 102 20.48 7.76 -3.21
CA GLU A 102 20.78 7.02 -1.99
C GLU A 102 20.92 8.00 -0.82
N LEU A 103 20.44 7.58 0.36
CA LEU A 103 20.63 8.33 1.60
C LEU A 103 20.69 7.39 2.80
N VAL A 104 21.22 7.88 3.91
CA VAL A 104 21.17 7.16 5.19
C VAL A 104 19.96 7.66 5.97
N ALA A 105 19.02 6.76 6.24
CA ALA A 105 17.85 7.09 7.05
C ALA A 105 18.32 7.47 8.48
N PRO A 106 17.90 8.62 9.03
CA PRO A 106 18.34 9.05 10.36
C PRO A 106 17.98 8.03 11.46
N LYS A 107 18.74 8.01 12.56
CA LYS A 107 18.44 7.10 13.69
C LYS A 107 17.10 7.42 14.36
N THR A 108 16.71 8.70 14.35
CA THR A 108 15.42 9.20 14.84
C THR A 108 14.52 9.55 13.65
N ARG A 109 13.19 9.54 13.84
CA ARG A 109 12.22 9.76 12.75
C ARG A 109 12.13 11.22 12.32
N GLN A 110 13.16 11.69 11.62
CA GLN A 110 13.24 13.03 11.04
C GLN A 110 12.87 12.98 9.54
N PRO A 111 12.35 14.08 8.96
CA PRO A 111 12.14 14.17 7.52
C PRO A 111 13.42 13.88 6.73
N GLN A 112 13.33 12.98 5.77
CA GLN A 112 14.45 12.56 4.93
C GLN A 112 14.46 13.39 3.65
N ARG A 113 15.41 14.30 3.51
CA ARG A 113 15.52 15.16 2.33
C ARG A 113 15.93 14.33 1.12
N ILE A 114 15.16 14.44 0.04
CA ILE A 114 15.41 13.80 -1.26
C ILE A 114 15.57 14.84 -2.37
N SER A 115 15.76 16.12 -2.02
CA SER A 115 15.89 17.22 -2.98
C SER A 115 14.69 17.27 -3.96
N GLY A 116 14.82 17.90 -5.13
CA GLY A 116 13.74 18.00 -6.12
C GLY A 116 13.27 16.68 -6.74
N LEU A 117 13.70 15.51 -6.25
CA LEU A 117 13.49 14.20 -6.88
C LEU A 117 12.01 13.85 -7.11
N ALA A 118 11.14 14.22 -6.17
CA ALA A 118 9.72 13.93 -6.28
C ALA A 118 8.94 14.96 -7.11
N ARG A 119 9.61 15.98 -7.67
CA ARG A 119 8.94 17.02 -8.46
C ARG A 119 8.52 16.45 -9.81
N GLY A 120 7.22 16.42 -10.07
CA GLY A 120 6.66 15.87 -11.31
C GLY A 120 6.52 14.35 -11.33
N ALA A 121 7.03 13.65 -10.31
CA ALA A 121 6.85 12.21 -10.18
C ALA A 121 5.37 11.86 -9.92
N ASP A 122 4.94 10.71 -10.45
CA ASP A 122 3.64 10.10 -10.15
C ASP A 122 3.69 9.26 -8.88
N TYR A 123 4.82 8.58 -8.61
CA TYR A 123 5.07 7.88 -7.36
C TYR A 123 6.55 7.86 -6.99
N CYS A 124 6.84 7.58 -5.71
CA CYS A 124 8.18 7.29 -5.23
C CYS A 124 8.22 5.99 -4.42
N ARG A 125 9.29 5.21 -4.54
CA ARG A 125 9.55 4.00 -3.77
C ARG A 125 10.79 4.14 -2.91
N VAL A 126 10.74 3.52 -1.74
CA VAL A 126 11.89 3.41 -0.83
C VAL A 126 12.28 1.95 -0.73
N TRP A 127 13.55 1.67 -0.95
CA TRP A 127 14.12 0.33 -0.93
C TRP A 127 15.27 0.26 0.07
N LEU A 128 15.44 -0.90 0.69
CA LEU A 128 16.73 -1.28 1.23
C LEU A 128 17.54 -1.94 0.12
N PRO A 129 18.84 -1.60 -0.01
CA PRO A 129 19.69 -2.15 -1.05
C PRO A 129 19.86 -3.67 -0.87
N LYS A 130 20.27 -4.33 -1.96
CA LYS A 130 20.73 -5.71 -1.93
C LYS A 130 21.81 -5.88 -0.85
N ARG A 131 21.76 -7.00 -0.12
CA ARG A 131 22.76 -7.30 0.92
C ARG A 131 23.24 -8.72 0.83
N THR A 132 24.54 -8.88 1.04
CA THR A 132 25.17 -10.19 1.18
C THR A 132 24.98 -10.69 2.61
N VAL A 133 24.49 -11.90 2.77
CA VAL A 133 24.34 -12.57 4.06
C VAL A 133 25.20 -13.83 4.10
N ARG A 134 25.70 -14.17 5.28
CA ARG A 134 26.39 -15.44 5.52
C ARG A 134 25.49 -16.29 6.40
N ARG A 135 25.11 -17.49 5.92
CA ARG A 135 24.30 -18.43 6.68
C ARG A 135 24.89 -19.83 6.51
N SER A 136 25.21 -20.48 7.64
CA SER A 136 25.76 -21.84 7.65
C SER A 136 26.96 -22.04 6.71
N GLY A 137 27.96 -21.15 6.81
CA GLY A 137 29.18 -21.22 5.98
C GLY A 137 29.03 -20.70 4.54
N SER A 138 27.81 -20.65 4.00
CA SER A 138 27.53 -20.22 2.63
C SER A 138 27.25 -18.71 2.54
N ARG A 139 27.73 -18.08 1.46
CA ARG A 139 27.43 -16.69 1.12
C ARG A 139 26.19 -16.68 0.23
N GLY A 140 25.13 -16.03 0.69
CA GLY A 140 23.92 -15.77 -0.09
C GLY A 140 23.73 -14.28 -0.32
N THR A 141 22.97 -13.94 -1.35
CA THR A 141 22.55 -12.55 -1.62
C THR A 141 21.05 -12.44 -1.37
N ILE A 142 20.66 -11.46 -0.57
CA ILE A 142 19.26 -11.04 -0.45
C ILE A 142 19.11 -9.84 -1.38
N GLY A 143 18.14 -9.91 -2.30
CA GLY A 143 17.81 -8.83 -3.22
C GLY A 143 17.39 -7.54 -2.50
N PRO A 144 17.17 -6.45 -3.26
CA PRO A 144 16.57 -5.24 -2.73
C PRO A 144 15.25 -5.55 -2.03
N ARG A 145 14.96 -4.87 -0.92
CA ARG A 145 13.73 -5.08 -0.16
C ARG A 145 12.86 -3.83 -0.21
N PRO A 146 11.62 -3.91 -0.72
CA PRO A 146 10.73 -2.76 -0.72
C PRO A 146 10.39 -2.38 0.72
N VAL A 147 10.32 -1.08 0.98
CA VAL A 147 9.93 -0.50 2.27
C VAL A 147 8.55 0.13 2.13
N VAL A 148 8.38 1.03 1.16
CA VAL A 148 7.11 1.70 0.91
C VAL A 148 7.07 2.25 -0.52
N ALA A 149 5.89 2.27 -1.11
CA ALA A 149 5.59 3.00 -2.34
C ALA A 149 4.58 4.11 -2.03
N ILE A 150 4.82 5.32 -2.52
CA ILE A 150 4.09 6.53 -2.14
C ILE A 150 3.62 7.22 -3.43
N ALA A 151 2.32 7.25 -3.66
CA ALA A 151 1.74 8.01 -4.76
C ALA A 151 1.84 9.52 -4.49
N THR A 152 2.27 10.28 -5.49
CA THR A 152 2.31 11.75 -5.48
C THR A 152 1.25 12.36 -6.40
N THR A 153 0.62 11.55 -7.25
CA THR A 153 -0.50 11.91 -8.13
C THR A 153 -1.59 10.84 -8.11
N GLU A 154 -2.78 11.17 -8.61
CA GLU A 154 -3.87 10.20 -8.84
C GLU A 154 -3.43 9.07 -9.79
N ARG A 155 -2.67 9.41 -10.85
CA ARG A 155 -2.10 8.41 -11.77
C ARG A 155 -1.18 7.45 -11.04
N GLY A 156 -0.33 7.95 -10.15
CA GLY A 156 0.51 7.11 -9.30
C GLY A 156 -0.28 6.20 -8.38
N THR A 157 -1.39 6.67 -7.82
CA THR A 157 -2.29 5.85 -7.01
C THR A 157 -2.85 4.68 -7.81
N VAL A 158 -3.40 4.95 -9.00
CA VAL A 158 -3.93 3.90 -9.89
C VAL A 158 -2.81 2.93 -10.29
N HIS A 159 -1.64 3.44 -10.64
CA HIS A 159 -0.51 2.59 -11.04
C HIS A 159 -0.07 1.64 -9.92
N LEU A 160 0.13 2.15 -8.70
CA LEU A 160 0.56 1.34 -7.56
C LEU A 160 -0.51 0.32 -7.13
N ASP A 161 -1.79 0.68 -7.25
CA ASP A 161 -2.89 -0.25 -6.98
C ASP A 161 -2.96 -1.39 -8.00
N GLU A 162 -2.90 -1.06 -9.30
CA GLU A 162 -2.90 -2.07 -10.36
C GLU A 162 -1.65 -2.94 -10.32
N GLU A 163 -0.51 -2.38 -9.92
CA GLU A 163 0.72 -3.14 -9.70
C GLU A 163 0.59 -4.14 -8.54
N ALA A 164 0.12 -3.68 -7.38
CA ALA A 164 -0.10 -4.55 -6.23
C ALA A 164 -1.11 -5.67 -6.55
N THR A 165 -2.15 -5.33 -7.32
CA THR A 165 -3.14 -6.28 -7.83
C THR A 165 -2.48 -7.32 -8.75
N ALA A 166 -1.65 -6.88 -9.71
CA ALA A 166 -0.93 -7.76 -10.62
C ALA A 166 0.02 -8.72 -9.88
N MET A 167 0.74 -8.24 -8.86
CA MET A 167 1.62 -9.09 -8.03
C MET A 167 0.84 -10.12 -7.22
N THR A 168 -0.34 -9.75 -6.73
CA THR A 168 -1.22 -10.68 -6.02
C THR A 168 -1.69 -11.79 -6.97
N MET A 169 -2.06 -11.44 -8.21
CA MET A 169 -2.43 -12.40 -9.25
C MET A 169 -1.27 -13.32 -9.65
N ASP A 170 -0.08 -12.76 -9.86
CA ASP A 170 1.15 -13.51 -10.16
C ASP A 170 1.50 -14.51 -9.05
N LEU A 171 1.36 -14.11 -7.78
CA LEU A 171 1.55 -14.99 -6.64
C LEU A 171 0.55 -16.16 -6.64
N VAL A 172 -0.72 -15.92 -6.97
CA VAL A 172 -1.74 -16.97 -7.05
C VAL A 172 -1.39 -18.00 -8.15
N ILE A 173 -0.96 -17.52 -9.32
CA ILE A 173 -0.50 -18.40 -10.42
C ILE A 173 0.75 -19.18 -10.03
N THR A 174 1.74 -18.52 -9.43
CA THR A 174 2.97 -19.15 -8.95
C THR A 174 2.67 -20.24 -7.92
N VAL A 175 1.79 -19.94 -6.96
CA VAL A 175 1.32 -20.93 -5.98
C VAL A 175 0.61 -22.09 -6.68
N ALA A 176 -0.28 -21.81 -7.63
CA ALA A 176 -1.00 -22.83 -8.38
C ALA A 176 -0.06 -23.80 -9.12
N GLY A 177 1.03 -23.29 -9.71
CA GLY A 177 2.08 -24.12 -10.29
C GLY A 177 2.85 -24.92 -9.24
N SER A 178 3.24 -24.29 -8.13
CA SER A 178 4.05 -24.94 -7.08
C SER A 178 3.34 -26.07 -6.33
N ILE A 179 2.00 -26.04 -6.26
CA ILE A 179 1.21 -27.04 -5.52
C ILE A 179 0.56 -28.08 -6.45
N ALA A 180 0.85 -28.06 -7.74
CA ALA A 180 0.36 -29.06 -8.69
C ALA A 180 1.08 -30.40 -8.45
N ASP A 181 0.33 -31.51 -8.43
CA ASP A 181 0.90 -32.84 -8.16
C ASP A 181 1.67 -33.41 -9.38
N ASP A 182 1.26 -33.02 -10.59
CA ASP A 182 1.72 -33.66 -11.84
C ASP A 182 2.46 -32.68 -12.77
N GLY A 183 2.88 -31.50 -12.29
CA GLY A 183 3.27 -30.39 -13.15
C GLY A 183 2.08 -29.67 -13.80
N GLY A 184 2.34 -28.50 -14.40
CA GLY A 184 1.31 -27.56 -14.85
C GLY A 184 0.67 -26.82 -13.66
N PHE A 185 -0.62 -26.55 -13.72
CA PHE A 185 -1.35 -25.80 -12.68
C PHE A 185 -2.33 -26.65 -11.88
N ALA A 186 -2.44 -26.37 -10.58
CA ALA A 186 -3.38 -27.00 -9.66
C ALA A 186 -4.85 -26.63 -9.97
N SER A 187 -5.78 -27.52 -9.64
CA SER A 187 -7.22 -27.28 -9.78
C SER A 187 -7.69 -26.08 -8.96
N SER A 188 -8.71 -25.36 -9.43
CA SER A 188 -9.21 -24.15 -8.73
C SER A 188 -9.62 -24.45 -7.29
N ALA A 189 -10.26 -25.60 -7.05
CA ALA A 189 -10.62 -26.02 -5.69
C ALA A 189 -9.39 -26.23 -4.79
N ARG A 190 -8.25 -26.69 -5.33
CA ARG A 190 -7.00 -26.87 -4.57
C ARG A 190 -6.33 -25.54 -4.26
N VAL A 191 -6.33 -24.60 -5.21
CA VAL A 191 -5.79 -23.23 -5.00
C VAL A 191 -6.63 -22.48 -3.96
N VAL A 192 -7.96 -22.50 -4.08
CA VAL A 192 -8.86 -21.88 -3.08
C VAL A 192 -8.58 -22.45 -1.68
N ARG A 193 -8.55 -23.79 -1.53
CA ARG A 193 -8.23 -24.44 -0.25
C ARG A 193 -6.82 -24.13 0.27
N PHE A 194 -5.86 -23.79 -0.59
CA PHE A 194 -4.53 -23.40 -0.15
C PHE A 194 -4.58 -22.04 0.55
N PHE A 195 -5.19 -21.04 -0.10
CA PHE A 195 -5.30 -19.70 0.45
C PHE A 195 -6.22 -19.63 1.67
N ASP A 196 -7.33 -20.38 1.68
CA ASP A 196 -8.19 -20.50 2.85
C ASP A 196 -7.44 -21.02 4.08
N ARG A 197 -6.56 -22.02 3.89
CA ARG A 197 -5.74 -22.60 4.97
C ARG A 197 -4.58 -21.71 5.37
N ALA A 198 -4.00 -20.96 4.44
CA ALA A 198 -2.94 -20.00 4.75
C ALA A 198 -3.47 -18.87 5.65
N GLY A 199 -4.73 -18.46 5.46
CA GLY A 199 -5.42 -17.52 6.34
C GLY A 199 -4.61 -16.25 6.58
N ARG A 200 -4.26 -15.97 7.84
CA ARG A 200 -3.47 -14.78 8.19
C ARG A 200 -2.05 -14.75 7.63
N ALA A 201 -1.48 -15.90 7.25
CA ALA A 201 -0.15 -15.96 6.65
C ALA A 201 -0.14 -15.46 5.20
N ALA A 202 -1.26 -15.58 4.48
CA ALA A 202 -1.47 -15.04 3.15
C ALA A 202 -2.90 -14.51 3.06
N PRO A 203 -3.16 -13.24 3.42
CA PRO A 203 -4.50 -12.66 3.47
C PRO A 203 -5.02 -12.32 2.06
N ILE A 204 -5.01 -13.31 1.17
CA ILE A 204 -5.48 -13.22 -0.21
C ILE A 204 -6.72 -14.11 -0.30
N GLU A 205 -7.83 -13.51 -0.69
CA GLU A 205 -9.06 -14.26 -0.93
C GLU A 205 -9.11 -14.70 -2.39
N VAL A 206 -9.17 -16.03 -2.61
CA VAL A 206 -9.23 -16.61 -3.95
C VAL A 206 -10.59 -17.26 -4.18
N VAL A 207 -11.17 -17.05 -5.34
CA VAL A 207 -12.41 -17.71 -5.78
C VAL A 207 -12.17 -18.48 -7.08
N ALA A 208 -12.83 -19.62 -7.22
CA ALA A 208 -12.82 -20.35 -8.48
C ALA A 208 -13.68 -19.62 -9.52
N LEU A 209 -13.17 -19.46 -10.74
CA LEU A 209 -13.92 -18.97 -11.88
C LEU A 209 -14.35 -20.14 -12.78
N ALA A 210 -15.48 -19.99 -13.48
CA ALA A 210 -15.94 -20.97 -14.46
C ALA A 210 -15.29 -20.75 -15.83
N SER A 211 -14.91 -19.50 -16.13
CA SER A 211 -14.26 -19.08 -17.37
C SER A 211 -13.18 -18.02 -17.08
N PRO A 212 -12.10 -17.95 -17.88
CA PRO A 212 -11.11 -16.88 -17.76
C PRO A 212 -11.67 -15.51 -18.14
N ALA A 213 -12.85 -15.43 -18.76
CA ALA A 213 -13.56 -14.19 -19.05
C ALA A 213 -14.42 -13.68 -17.87
N ASP A 214 -14.66 -14.51 -16.87
CA ASP A 214 -15.48 -14.13 -15.71
C ASP A 214 -14.82 -13.00 -14.92
N THR A 215 -15.64 -12.25 -14.19
CA THR A 215 -15.17 -11.19 -13.28
C THR A 215 -15.42 -11.64 -11.84
N PRO A 216 -14.38 -11.71 -10.99
CA PRO A 216 -14.56 -12.07 -9.59
C PRO A 216 -15.24 -10.93 -8.81
N PRO A 217 -15.78 -11.21 -7.61
CA PRO A 217 -16.17 -10.16 -6.67
C PRO A 217 -14.99 -9.22 -6.34
N ALA A 218 -15.30 -7.95 -6.07
CA ALA A 218 -14.30 -6.96 -5.69
C ALA A 218 -13.46 -7.41 -4.48
N GLY A 219 -12.16 -7.13 -4.52
CA GLY A 219 -11.21 -7.50 -3.46
C GLY A 219 -10.79 -8.98 -3.44
N LYS A 220 -11.27 -9.80 -4.39
CA LYS A 220 -10.90 -11.22 -4.51
C LYS A 220 -10.15 -11.49 -5.81
N VAL A 221 -9.23 -12.44 -5.78
CA VAL A 221 -8.59 -12.98 -6.99
C VAL A 221 -9.45 -14.12 -7.51
N GLY A 222 -9.97 -13.99 -8.73
CA GLY A 222 -10.57 -15.09 -9.46
C GLY A 222 -9.49 -15.97 -10.09
N TYR A 223 -9.56 -17.28 -9.88
CA TYR A 223 -8.64 -18.25 -10.46
C TYR A 223 -9.40 -19.29 -11.29
N TYR A 224 -8.99 -19.41 -12.55
CA TYR A 224 -9.50 -20.38 -13.52
C TYR A 224 -8.42 -21.39 -13.90
N ARG A 225 -8.83 -22.63 -14.16
CA ARG A 225 -7.98 -23.66 -14.77
C ARG A 225 -8.74 -24.35 -15.91
N GLY A 226 -8.18 -24.30 -17.12
CA GLY A 226 -8.77 -24.83 -18.36
C GLY A 226 -7.98 -25.99 -18.96
N GLY A 227 -7.61 -26.98 -18.15
CA GLY A 227 -6.68 -28.04 -18.54
C GLY A 227 -5.43 -28.03 -17.65
N ARG A 228 -4.39 -28.79 -18.00
CA ARG A 228 -3.17 -28.86 -17.18
C ARG A 228 -2.27 -27.62 -17.34
N GLU A 229 -2.22 -27.07 -18.54
CA GLU A 229 -1.31 -25.98 -18.93
C GLU A 229 -2.02 -24.63 -19.08
N HIS A 230 -3.35 -24.59 -18.93
CA HIS A 230 -4.13 -23.37 -19.02
C HIS A 230 -4.58 -22.91 -17.64
N ALA A 231 -4.15 -21.73 -17.23
CA ALA A 231 -4.60 -21.08 -16.02
C ALA A 231 -4.83 -19.58 -16.25
N ALA A 232 -5.75 -19.00 -15.50
CA ALA A 232 -5.90 -17.55 -15.46
C ALA A 232 -6.13 -17.05 -14.04
N ALA A 233 -5.55 -15.89 -13.74
CA ALA A 233 -5.91 -15.07 -12.60
C ALA A 233 -6.56 -13.78 -13.10
N VAL A 234 -7.61 -13.36 -12.42
CA VAL A 234 -8.39 -12.14 -12.73
C VAL A 234 -8.64 -11.42 -11.42
N MET A 235 -8.56 -10.08 -11.41
CA MET A 235 -8.95 -9.27 -10.26
C MET A 235 -9.42 -7.89 -10.73
N LEU A 236 -10.32 -7.27 -9.98
CA LEU A 236 -10.67 -5.86 -10.16
C LEU A 236 -9.70 -5.00 -9.34
N SER A 237 -9.13 -3.96 -9.97
CA SER A 237 -8.45 -2.88 -9.25
C SER A 237 -9.44 -2.08 -8.40
N THR A 238 -8.93 -1.21 -7.52
CA THR A 238 -9.77 -0.26 -6.76
C THR A 238 -10.48 0.78 -7.65
N SER A 239 -10.02 0.94 -8.90
CA SER A 239 -10.66 1.75 -9.93
C SER A 239 -11.67 0.96 -10.79
N ASP A 240 -12.09 -0.23 -10.34
CA ASP A 240 -13.00 -1.15 -11.04
C ASP A 240 -12.51 -1.62 -12.42
N ARG A 241 -11.21 -1.48 -12.70
CA ARG A 241 -10.61 -1.99 -13.93
C ARG A 241 -10.37 -3.49 -13.79
N ARG A 242 -10.84 -4.26 -14.76
CA ARG A 242 -10.55 -5.71 -14.83
C ARG A 242 -9.12 -5.96 -15.30
N LEU A 243 -8.31 -6.52 -14.41
CA LEU A 243 -6.97 -6.99 -14.69
C LEU A 243 -6.98 -8.51 -14.88
N PHE A 244 -6.19 -9.01 -15.83
CA PHE A 244 -6.09 -10.44 -16.11
C PHE A 244 -4.69 -10.87 -16.48
N MET A 245 -4.35 -12.09 -16.07
CA MET A 245 -3.17 -12.84 -16.51
C MET A 245 -3.66 -14.24 -16.88
N GLU A 246 -3.50 -14.63 -18.14
CA GLU A 246 -3.92 -15.92 -18.66
C GLU A 246 -2.70 -16.57 -19.33
N LEU A 247 -2.29 -17.73 -18.80
CA LEU A 247 -1.29 -18.59 -19.41
C LEU A 247 -2.04 -19.66 -20.19
N LEU A 248 -1.85 -19.66 -21.49
CA LEU A 248 -2.40 -20.64 -22.42
C LEU A 248 -1.44 -21.84 -22.56
N PRO A 249 -1.89 -22.94 -23.20
CA PRO A 249 -0.97 -23.95 -23.72
C PRO A 249 0.13 -23.31 -24.58
N ASP A 250 1.30 -23.95 -24.67
CA ASP A 250 2.48 -23.47 -25.40
C ASP A 250 3.16 -22.21 -24.81
N ASP A 251 2.98 -21.96 -23.51
CA ASP A 251 3.58 -20.84 -22.77
C ASP A 251 3.18 -19.44 -23.29
N GLU A 252 2.07 -19.32 -24.04
CA GLU A 252 1.55 -18.02 -24.47
C GLU A 252 0.92 -17.27 -23.28
N LEU A 253 1.38 -16.04 -23.04
CA LEU A 253 0.84 -15.16 -22.01
C LEU A 253 -0.08 -14.10 -22.61
N ARG A 254 -1.36 -14.16 -22.26
CA ARG A 254 -2.35 -13.11 -22.54
C ARG A 254 -2.61 -12.29 -21.29
N THR A 255 -2.31 -10.99 -21.34
CA THR A 255 -2.44 -10.15 -20.16
C THR A 255 -2.53 -8.66 -20.49
N ASN A 256 -3.16 -7.90 -19.59
CA ASN A 256 -3.09 -6.43 -19.56
C ASN A 256 -2.26 -5.90 -18.38
N VAL A 257 -1.51 -6.77 -17.70
CA VAL A 257 -0.69 -6.42 -16.53
C VAL A 257 0.81 -6.65 -16.70
N LEU A 258 1.29 -7.05 -17.89
CA LEU A 258 2.71 -7.36 -18.11
C LEU A 258 3.65 -6.21 -17.70
N GLY A 259 3.25 -4.96 -17.95
CA GLY A 259 4.03 -3.77 -17.58
C GLY A 259 4.24 -3.59 -16.07
N TYR A 260 3.40 -4.21 -15.24
CA TYR A 260 3.53 -4.16 -13.78
C TYR A 260 4.43 -5.25 -13.20
N ILE A 261 4.48 -6.41 -13.84
CA ILE A 261 5.21 -7.59 -13.33
C ILE A 261 6.69 -7.51 -13.70
N ASN A 262 7.01 -7.02 -14.90
CA ASN A 262 8.39 -6.89 -15.36
C ASN A 262 9.13 -5.67 -14.77
N GLY A 263 8.41 -4.70 -14.20
CA GLY A 263 8.98 -3.44 -13.70
C GLY A 263 9.80 -3.54 -12.40
N TYR A 264 9.70 -4.66 -11.67
CA TYR A 264 10.41 -4.80 -10.38
C TYR A 264 11.94 -4.98 -10.52
N GLY A 265 12.42 -5.38 -11.70
CA GLY A 265 13.85 -5.64 -11.96
C GLY A 265 14.63 -4.45 -12.54
N SER A 266 13.98 -3.61 -13.35
CA SER A 266 14.66 -2.57 -14.15
C SER A 266 14.85 -1.23 -13.42
N GLU A 267 14.17 -1.00 -12.29
CA GLU A 267 14.25 0.27 -11.55
C GLU A 267 15.47 0.36 -10.60
N ILE A 268 16.25 -0.72 -10.42
CA ILE A 268 17.34 -0.83 -9.41
C ILE A 268 18.69 -1.24 -10.03
N GLU A 269 18.85 -1.13 -11.35
CA GLU A 269 20.14 -1.32 -12.03
C GLU A 269 20.99 -0.04 -12.11
#